data_AF-A0A1Z9H0T7-F1
#
_entry.id   AF-A0A1Z9H0T7-F1
#
_cell.length_a   1.000
_cell.length_b   1.000
_cell.length_c   1.000
_cell.angle_alpha   90.00
_cell.angle_beta   90.00
_cell.angle_gamma   90.00
#
_symmetry.space_group_name_H-M   'P 1'
#
loop_
_entity.id
_entity.type
_entity.pdbx_description
1 polymer ?
#
loop_
_entity_poly.entity_id
_entity_poly.type
_entity_poly.pdbx_seq_one_letter_code
_entity_poly.pdbx_strand_id
1 'polypeptide(L)'
;MNILTVDNNTYNLNAVPTVVEDLQYCVLDCTNPKALDYFYIPLIFLESFNAPAVILDIGGQTIEMPMDWSIMIGEKELGVCEMVPLTSLNDRGFEAFVYNPFSGYTHDFKEVKIVNVFQEVKWFFPKLKNGHILTAPLKQGSKPNCIYFAKELNQIPDQIQVGDLV
;
A
#
# COMPACT_ATOMS: atom_id res chain seq x y z
N MET A 1 -10.53 -1.75 2.45
CA MET A 1 -9.13 -1.88 2.02
C MET A 1 -8.93 -3.19 1.28
N ASN A 2 -8.12 -3.19 0.22
CA ASN A 2 -7.73 -4.38 -0.52
C ASN A 2 -6.30 -4.81 -0.15
N ILE A 3 -6.06 -6.12 -0.04
CA ILE A 3 -4.73 -6.71 0.16
C ILE A 3 -4.39 -7.67 -0.97
N LEU A 4 -3.10 -7.85 -1.23
CA LEU A 4 -2.58 -8.85 -2.16
C LEU A 4 -2.36 -10.18 -1.43
N THR A 5 -2.97 -11.26 -1.93
CA THR A 5 -2.84 -12.61 -1.35
C THR A 5 -1.72 -13.42 -2.01
N VAL A 6 -1.37 -14.56 -1.40
CA VAL A 6 -0.36 -15.52 -1.92
C VAL A 6 -0.69 -16.08 -3.30
N ASP A 7 -1.98 -16.13 -3.65
CA ASP A 7 -2.45 -16.54 -4.98
C ASP A 7 -2.40 -15.39 -6.01
N ASN A 8 -1.78 -14.27 -5.64
CA ASN A 8 -1.71 -13.04 -6.44
C ASN A 8 -3.10 -12.53 -6.85
N ASN A 9 -4.03 -12.59 -5.91
CA ASN A 9 -5.40 -12.09 -6.08
C ASN A 9 -5.67 -10.95 -5.10
N THR A 10 -6.62 -10.09 -5.47
CA THR A 10 -7.13 -9.05 -4.60
C THR A 10 -8.12 -9.63 -3.59
N TYR A 11 -7.96 -9.29 -2.31
CA TYR A 11 -8.93 -9.60 -1.27
C TYR A 11 -9.37 -8.33 -0.53
N ASN A 12 -10.69 -8.12 -0.40
CA ASN A 12 -11.23 -6.94 0.26
C ASN A 12 -11.51 -7.23 1.75
N LEU A 13 -10.75 -6.58 2.64
CA LEU A 13 -10.89 -6.74 4.09
C LEU A 13 -12.18 -6.14 4.66
N ASN A 14 -12.80 -5.18 3.95
CA ASN A 14 -14.08 -4.59 4.37
C ASN A 14 -15.26 -5.50 4.01
N ALA A 15 -15.09 -6.44 3.07
CA ALA A 15 -16.10 -7.42 2.71
C ALA A 15 -16.07 -8.56 3.72
N VAL A 16 -16.54 -8.32 4.95
CA VAL A 16 -16.51 -9.25 6.09
C VAL A 16 -16.82 -10.69 5.68
N PRO A 17 -15.87 -11.64 5.83
CA PRO A 17 -16.23 -13.01 6.10
C PRO A 17 -15.77 -13.36 7.52
N THR A 18 -16.68 -13.98 8.25
CA THR A 18 -16.56 -14.36 9.66
C THR A 18 -15.45 -15.39 9.94
N VAL A 19 -14.64 -15.75 8.93
CA VAL A 19 -13.62 -16.79 8.97
C VAL A 19 -12.37 -16.28 8.25
N VAL A 20 -11.34 -15.93 9.03
CA VAL A 20 -10.02 -15.49 8.55
C VAL A 20 -9.05 -16.68 8.56
N GLU A 21 -9.51 -17.87 8.18
CA GLU A 21 -8.67 -19.06 8.21
C GLU A 21 -7.71 -19.01 7.00
N ASP A 22 -6.41 -19.03 7.30
CA ASP A 22 -5.27 -19.13 6.37
C ASP A 22 -5.05 -17.99 5.36
N LEU A 23 -5.65 -16.81 5.56
CA LEU A 23 -5.37 -15.66 4.71
C LEU A 23 -3.98 -15.07 5.04
N GLN A 24 -3.20 -14.78 4.00
CA GLN A 24 -1.92 -14.07 4.12
C GLN A 24 -1.94 -12.82 3.24
N TYR A 25 -1.28 -11.76 3.71
CA TYR A 25 -1.18 -10.50 3.00
C TYR A 25 0.27 -10.13 2.73
N CYS A 26 0.52 -9.52 1.56
CA CYS A 26 1.86 -9.11 1.16
C CYS A 26 2.28 -7.79 1.83
N VAL A 27 3.52 -7.75 2.32
CA VAL A 27 4.21 -6.54 2.79
C VAL A 27 5.58 -6.47 2.15
N LEU A 28 6.09 -5.26 1.97
CA LEU A 28 7.52 -4.99 1.81
C LEU A 28 8.11 -4.79 3.21
N ASP A 29 9.05 -5.66 3.61
CA ASP A 29 9.75 -5.57 4.88
C ASP A 29 10.99 -4.69 4.74
N CYS A 30 11.03 -3.63 5.55
CA CYS A 30 12.14 -2.68 5.61
C CYS A 30 12.94 -2.78 6.91
N THR A 31 12.70 -3.81 7.75
CA THR A 31 13.33 -3.93 9.07
C THR A 31 14.85 -4.08 8.98
N ASN A 32 15.34 -4.63 7.87
CA ASN A 32 16.73 -4.57 7.45
C ASN A 32 16.88 -3.68 6.20
N PRO A 33 17.32 -2.41 6.35
CA PRO A 33 17.47 -1.48 5.23
C PRO A 33 18.42 -1.94 4.12
N LYS A 34 19.26 -2.95 4.37
CA LYS A 34 20.21 -3.50 3.39
C LYS A 34 19.66 -4.70 2.61
N ALA A 35 18.48 -5.18 2.98
CA ALA A 35 17.87 -6.36 2.39
C ALA A 35 16.34 -6.21 2.48
N LEU A 36 15.81 -5.27 1.70
CA LEU A 36 14.38 -5.11 1.52
C LEU A 36 13.84 -6.34 0.77
N ASP A 37 12.71 -6.88 1.20
CA ASP A 37 12.10 -8.04 0.54
C ASP A 37 10.59 -8.11 0.79
N TYR A 38 9.89 -8.85 -0.06
CA TYR A 38 8.46 -9.06 0.03
C TYR A 38 8.13 -10.33 0.83
N PHE A 39 7.30 -10.17 1.85
CA PHE A 39 6.82 -11.29 2.66
C PHE A 39 5.30 -11.38 2.65
N TYR A 40 4.81 -12.62 2.72
CA TYR A 40 3.40 -12.90 2.98
C TYR A 40 3.24 -13.22 4.46
N ILE A 41 2.52 -12.34 5.15
CA ILE A 41 2.31 -12.43 6.59
C ILE A 41 0.93 -13.03 6.85
N PRO A 42 0.82 -14.05 7.74
CA PRO A 42 -0.47 -14.55 8.17
C PRO A 42 -1.33 -13.46 8.79
N LEU A 43 -2.57 -13.35 8.32
CA LEU A 43 -3.58 -12.46 8.88
C LEU A 43 -4.17 -13.09 10.15
N ILE A 44 -3.40 -13.07 11.24
CA ILE A 44 -3.83 -13.63 12.52
C ILE A 44 -4.76 -12.64 13.25
N PHE A 45 -4.50 -11.34 13.08
CA PHE A 45 -5.23 -10.27 13.78
C PHE A 45 -5.69 -9.20 12.78
N LEU A 46 -6.98 -8.90 12.85
CA LEU A 46 -7.62 -7.80 12.13
C LEU A 46 -8.00 -6.73 13.17
N GLU A 47 -7.38 -5.56 13.06
CA GLU A 47 -7.71 -4.41 13.90
C GLU A 47 -8.83 -3.61 13.25
N SER A 48 -9.79 -3.14 14.06
CA SER A 48 -10.83 -2.23 13.61
C SER A 48 -10.79 -0.91 14.35
N PHE A 49 -10.94 0.19 13.63
CA PHE A 49 -10.92 1.55 14.17
C PHE A 49 -11.78 2.48 13.30
N ASN A 50 -12.11 3.66 13.82
CA ASN A 50 -12.74 4.72 13.03
C ASN A 50 -11.70 5.80 12.72
N ALA A 51 -11.63 6.25 11.47
CA ALA A 51 -10.74 7.32 11.04
C ALA A 51 -11.30 8.00 9.77
N PRO A 52 -10.92 9.26 9.48
CA PRO A 52 -11.24 9.90 8.20
C PRO A 52 -10.67 9.10 7.02
N ALA A 53 -11.40 9.09 5.92
CA ALA A 53 -10.97 8.43 4.68
C ALA A 53 -10.54 9.46 3.64
N VAL A 54 -9.51 9.12 2.88
CA VAL A 54 -9.15 9.81 1.65
C VAL A 54 -9.42 8.90 0.47
N ILE A 55 -10.04 9.45 -0.56
CA ILE A 55 -10.24 8.79 -1.84
C ILE A 55 -9.17 9.31 -2.80
N LEU A 56 -8.35 8.40 -3.28
CA LEU A 56 -7.26 8.64 -4.20
C LEU A 56 -7.69 8.18 -5.60
N ASP A 57 -7.37 8.97 -6.62
CA ASP A 57 -7.31 8.51 -8.02
C ASP A 57 -5.83 8.33 -8.38
N ILE A 58 -5.46 7.11 -8.75
CA ILE A 58 -4.10 6.71 -9.11
C ILE A 58 -4.14 6.14 -10.52
N GLY A 59 -3.77 6.97 -11.50
CA GLY A 59 -3.82 6.64 -12.93
C GLY A 59 -5.17 6.07 -13.39
N GLY A 60 -6.27 6.69 -12.96
CA GLY A 60 -7.65 6.34 -13.32
C GLY A 60 -8.26 5.20 -12.50
N GLN A 61 -7.60 4.75 -11.43
CA GLN A 61 -8.11 3.76 -10.49
C GLN A 61 -8.36 4.39 -9.13
N THR A 62 -9.50 4.09 -8.53
CA THR A 62 -9.90 4.67 -7.24
C THR A 62 -9.50 3.77 -6.08
N ILE A 63 -8.81 4.34 -5.10
CA ILE A 63 -8.43 3.66 -3.85
C ILE A 63 -8.91 4.49 -2.65
N GLU A 64 -9.46 3.80 -1.67
CA GLU A 64 -9.90 4.37 -0.40
C GLU A 64 -8.94 3.93 0.72
N MET A 65 -8.37 4.91 1.44
CA MET A 65 -7.42 4.69 2.54
C MET A 65 -7.68 5.61 3.74
N PRO A 66 -7.30 5.22 4.97
CA PRO A 66 -7.33 6.13 6.11
C PRO A 66 -6.38 7.31 5.91
N MET A 67 -6.82 8.51 6.25
CA MET A 67 -6.10 9.75 5.93
C MET A 67 -4.77 9.93 6.68
N ASP A 68 -4.59 9.24 7.81
CA ASP A 68 -3.38 9.27 8.64
C ASP A 68 -2.25 8.36 8.13
N TRP A 69 -2.42 7.72 6.97
CA TRP A 69 -1.40 6.87 6.36
C TRP A 69 -0.49 7.65 5.41
N SER A 70 0.57 6.98 4.97
CA SER A 70 1.51 7.44 3.95
C SER A 70 1.48 6.51 2.74
N ILE A 71 1.76 7.06 1.55
CA ILE A 71 1.87 6.33 0.28
C ILE A 71 3.30 6.40 -0.24
N MET A 72 3.77 5.35 -0.91
CA MET A 72 5.03 5.38 -1.63
C MET A 72 4.87 6.13 -2.96
N ILE A 73 5.61 7.22 -3.09
CA ILE A 73 5.77 7.93 -4.36
C ILE A 73 7.14 7.62 -4.95
N GLY A 74 7.29 7.89 -6.24
CA GLY A 74 8.57 7.78 -6.92
C GLY A 74 8.95 9.01 -7.71
N GLU A 75 10.25 9.27 -7.75
CA GLU A 75 10.86 10.26 -8.63
C GLU A 75 11.53 9.53 -9.79
N LYS A 76 10.76 9.40 -10.88
CA LYS A 76 11.13 8.59 -12.05
C LYS A 76 12.51 8.92 -12.64
N GLU A 77 12.89 10.19 -12.62
CA GLU A 77 14.18 10.64 -13.17
C GLU A 77 15.38 10.21 -12.31
N LEU A 78 15.17 10.08 -10.99
CA LEU A 78 16.21 9.69 -10.05
C LEU A 78 16.18 8.19 -9.71
N GLY A 79 15.08 7.49 -10.03
CA GLY A 79 14.93 6.07 -9.72
C GLY A 79 14.85 5.80 -8.22
N VAL A 80 14.30 6.75 -7.47
CA VAL A 80 14.13 6.67 -6.00
C VAL A 80 12.66 6.75 -5.63
N CYS A 81 12.30 6.10 -4.54
CA CYS A 81 10.98 6.14 -3.93
C CYS A 81 11.08 6.67 -2.49
N GLU A 82 10.03 7.34 -2.04
CA GLU A 82 9.90 7.81 -0.66
C GLU A 82 8.46 7.65 -0.15
N MET A 83 8.30 7.52 1.16
CA MET A 83 6.98 7.49 1.79
C MET A 83 6.53 8.90 2.13
N VAL A 84 5.41 9.34 1.55
CA VAL A 84 4.83 10.66 1.83
C VAL A 84 3.48 10.54 2.52
N PRO A 85 3.20 11.37 3.54
CA PRO A 85 1.88 11.42 4.16
C PRO A 85 0.78 11.72 3.13
N LEU A 86 -0.35 11.02 3.20
CA LEU A 86 -1.47 11.25 2.30
C LEU A 86 -1.98 12.70 2.38
N THR A 87 -1.91 13.31 3.56
CA THR A 87 -2.25 14.72 3.79
C THR A 87 -1.38 15.71 3.03
N SER A 88 -0.21 15.28 2.54
CA SER A 88 0.74 16.12 1.80
C SER A 88 0.52 16.10 0.28
N LEU A 89 -0.37 15.24 -0.23
CA LEU A 89 -0.58 15.06 -1.68
C LEU A 89 -1.26 16.26 -2.38
N ASN A 90 -1.85 17.19 -1.62
CA ASN A 90 -2.62 18.31 -2.19
C ASN A 90 -1.80 19.14 -3.18
N ASP A 91 -2.29 19.23 -4.43
CA ASP A 91 -1.75 20.01 -5.55
C ASP A 91 -0.26 19.76 -5.86
N ARG A 92 0.26 18.60 -5.45
CA ARG A 92 1.61 18.14 -5.79
C ARG A 92 1.48 17.11 -6.90
N GLY A 93 2.15 17.31 -8.02
CA GLY A 93 2.18 16.37 -9.15
C GLY A 93 2.98 15.10 -8.83
N PHE A 94 2.64 14.43 -7.73
CA PHE A 94 3.29 13.21 -7.30
C PHE A 94 2.81 12.02 -8.13
N GLU A 95 3.72 11.06 -8.31
CA GLU A 95 3.43 9.78 -8.94
C GLU A 95 3.63 8.66 -7.92
N ALA A 96 2.60 7.85 -7.71
CA ALA A 96 2.69 6.65 -6.88
C ALA A 96 3.56 5.60 -7.58
N PHE A 97 4.44 4.94 -6.82
CA PHE A 97 5.17 3.78 -7.33
C PHE A 97 4.23 2.59 -7.48
N VAL A 98 4.25 1.97 -8.66
CA VAL A 98 3.36 0.88 -9.03
C VAL A 98 4.16 -0.34 -9.43
N TYR A 99 4.04 -1.42 -8.66
CA TYR A 99 4.69 -2.69 -8.97
C TYR A 99 3.89 -3.86 -8.40
N ASN A 100 3.96 -5.03 -9.03
CA ASN A 100 3.41 -6.26 -8.47
C ASN A 100 4.58 -7.16 -8.06
N PRO A 101 4.78 -7.46 -6.77
CA PRO A 101 5.94 -8.22 -6.31
C PRO A 101 5.91 -9.71 -6.65
N PHE A 102 4.77 -10.24 -7.09
CA PHE A 102 4.60 -11.65 -7.42
C PHE A 102 4.77 -11.95 -8.91
N SER A 103 4.23 -11.10 -9.78
CA SER A 103 4.22 -11.31 -11.23
C SER A 103 4.58 -10.09 -12.05
N GLY A 104 5.00 -9.00 -11.42
CA GLY A 104 5.43 -7.79 -12.11
C GLY A 104 6.69 -8.07 -12.90
N TYR A 105 6.69 -7.66 -14.17
CA TYR A 105 7.90 -7.67 -15.00
C TYR A 105 8.53 -6.27 -15.07
N THR A 106 7.71 -5.22 -14.92
CA THR A 106 8.14 -3.82 -14.90
C THR A 106 7.38 -3.07 -13.82
N HIS A 107 8.04 -2.10 -13.19
CA HIS A 107 7.37 -1.08 -12.41
C HIS A 107 6.80 0.02 -13.33
N ASP A 108 5.95 0.86 -12.74
CA ASP A 108 5.33 2.02 -13.38
C ASP A 108 5.19 3.14 -12.33
N PHE A 109 4.96 4.36 -12.81
CA PHE A 109 4.67 5.52 -11.95
C PHE A 109 3.37 6.13 -12.43
N LYS A 110 2.43 6.33 -11.51
CA LYS A 110 1.09 6.83 -11.85
C LYS A 110 0.75 8.03 -11.02
N GLU A 111 0.34 9.12 -11.67
CA GLU A 111 -0.16 10.32 -11.02
C GLU A 111 -1.18 9.94 -9.93
N VAL A 112 -0.97 10.48 -8.73
CA VAL A 112 -1.87 10.31 -7.58
C VAL A 112 -2.47 11.65 -7.18
N LYS A 113 -3.79 11.68 -7.03
CA LYS A 113 -4.51 12.87 -6.55
C LYS A 113 -5.60 12.50 -5.57
N ILE A 114 -5.84 13.39 -4.61
CA ILE A 114 -7.00 13.30 -3.72
C ILE A 114 -8.23 13.78 -4.49
N VAL A 115 -9.25 12.92 -4.57
CA VAL A 115 -10.52 13.26 -5.23
C VAL A 115 -11.65 13.51 -4.24
N ASN A 116 -11.58 12.96 -3.04
CA ASN A 116 -12.56 13.20 -1.99
C ASN A 116 -12.01 12.86 -0.60
N VAL A 117 -12.64 13.38 0.45
CA VAL A 117 -12.34 13.07 1.85
C VAL A 117 -13.66 12.83 2.60
N PHE A 118 -13.72 11.75 3.38
CA PHE A 118 -14.83 11.46 4.28
C PHE A 118 -14.41 11.62 5.73
N GLN A 119 -15.27 12.19 6.56
CA GLN A 119 -14.93 12.55 7.95
C GLN A 119 -14.74 11.34 8.86
N GLU A 120 -15.52 10.28 8.68
CA GLU A 120 -15.47 9.11 9.54
C GLU A 120 -15.89 7.85 8.76
N VAL A 121 -14.99 6.87 8.73
CA VAL A 121 -15.21 5.54 8.14
C VAL A 121 -14.71 4.49 9.13
N LYS A 122 -15.43 3.37 9.24
CA LYS A 122 -14.96 2.21 10.01
C LYS A 122 -14.04 1.35 9.15
N TRP A 123 -12.85 1.09 9.65
CA TRP A 123 -11.79 0.37 8.94
C TRP A 123 -11.51 -0.99 9.54
N PHE A 124 -10.96 -1.87 8.70
CA PHE A 124 -10.44 -3.17 9.07
C PHE A 124 -9.08 -3.37 8.40
N PHE A 125 -8.02 -3.53 9.20
CA PHE A 125 -6.65 -3.65 8.70
C PHE A 125 -5.88 -4.76 9.40
N PRO A 126 -4.90 -5.39 8.72
CA PRO A 126 -3.89 -6.17 9.41
C PRO A 126 -3.13 -5.29 10.39
N LYS A 127 -2.75 -5.86 11.54
CA LYS A 127 -1.76 -5.22 12.41
C LYS A 127 -0.38 -5.30 11.76
N LEU A 128 0.13 -4.18 11.26
CA LEU A 128 1.48 -4.08 10.69
C LEU A 128 2.54 -4.00 11.79
N LYS A 129 3.71 -4.60 11.53
CA LYS A 129 4.91 -4.40 12.36
C LYS A 129 5.64 -3.13 11.92
N ASN A 130 6.49 -2.57 12.79
CA ASN A 130 7.40 -1.51 12.41
C ASN A 130 8.28 -1.96 11.23
N GLY A 131 8.56 -1.05 10.31
CA GLY A 131 9.30 -1.37 9.08
C GLY A 131 8.47 -2.09 8.00
N HIS A 132 7.21 -2.46 8.23
CA HIS A 132 6.39 -3.07 7.18
C HIS A 132 5.64 -2.00 6.37
N ILE A 133 5.69 -2.13 5.04
CA ILE A 133 4.87 -1.38 4.10
C ILE A 133 3.85 -2.34 3.47
N LEU A 134 2.58 -2.00 3.55
CA LEU A 134 1.49 -2.81 3.02
C LEU A 134 1.44 -2.74 1.49
N THR A 135 1.42 -3.91 0.84
CA THR A 135 1.21 -4.02 -0.61
C THR A 135 -0.28 -4.10 -0.92
N ALA A 136 -0.81 -3.07 -1.57
CA ALA A 136 -2.23 -2.90 -1.83
C ALA A 136 -2.54 -2.95 -3.34
N PRO A 137 -3.41 -3.85 -3.81
CA PRO A 137 -3.85 -3.90 -5.20
C PRO A 137 -4.56 -2.61 -5.65
N LEU A 138 -4.15 -2.07 -6.81
CA LEU A 138 -4.80 -0.91 -7.46
C LEU A 138 -6.20 -1.23 -8.01
N LYS A 139 -6.46 -2.51 -8.32
CA LYS A 139 -7.73 -2.97 -8.87
C LYS A 139 -8.12 -4.34 -8.33
N GLN A 140 -9.40 -4.67 -8.41
CA GLN A 140 -9.86 -6.03 -8.16
C GLN A 140 -9.46 -6.99 -9.29
N GLY A 141 -9.27 -8.26 -8.93
CA GLY A 141 -9.02 -9.35 -9.86
C GLY A 141 -7.75 -10.12 -9.55
N SER A 142 -7.24 -10.82 -10.57
CA SER A 142 -6.00 -11.58 -10.53
C SER A 142 -4.83 -10.77 -11.07
N LYS A 143 -3.64 -11.03 -10.52
CA LYS A 143 -2.37 -10.38 -10.88
C LYS A 143 -2.47 -8.85 -10.95
N PRO A 144 -3.01 -8.18 -9.91
CA PRO A 144 -3.23 -6.74 -9.95
C PRO A 144 -1.90 -5.99 -9.83
N ASN A 145 -1.75 -4.86 -10.52
CA ASN A 145 -0.68 -3.92 -10.14
C ASN A 145 -0.93 -3.45 -8.70
N CYS A 146 0.13 -3.25 -7.92
CA CYS A 146 0.02 -2.83 -6.52
C CYS A 146 0.68 -1.47 -6.29
N ILE A 147 0.24 -0.81 -5.23
CA ILE A 147 0.80 0.39 -4.63
C ILE A 147 1.10 0.09 -3.16
N TYR A 148 1.84 0.99 -2.51
CA TYR A 148 2.44 0.72 -1.22
C TYR A 148 2.06 1.78 -0.20
N PHE A 149 1.59 1.35 0.96
CA PHE A 149 1.17 2.23 2.05
C PHE A 149 1.79 1.84 3.38
N ALA A 150 2.09 2.83 4.23
CA ALA A 150 2.53 2.59 5.59
C ALA A 150 1.75 3.46 6.56
N LYS A 151 1.46 2.91 7.74
CA LYS A 151 0.88 3.67 8.84
C LYS A 151 1.98 4.38 9.65
N GLU A 152 3.04 3.65 9.98
CA GLU A 152 4.19 4.15 10.74
C GLU A 152 5.42 4.15 9.84
N LEU A 153 6.22 5.21 9.91
CA LEU A 153 7.46 5.35 9.12
C LEU A 153 8.71 4.89 9.89
N ASN A 154 8.58 4.51 11.15
CA ASN A 154 9.70 4.00 11.93
C ASN A 154 10.29 2.74 11.27
N GLN A 155 11.62 2.74 11.12
CA GLN A 155 12.39 1.67 10.47
C GLN A 155 12.16 1.55 8.95
N ILE A 156 11.43 2.48 8.33
CA ILE A 156 11.39 2.61 6.88
C ILE A 156 12.47 3.63 6.48
N PRO A 157 13.36 3.31 5.51
CA PRO A 157 14.32 4.28 4.98
C PRO A 157 13.62 5.50 4.40
N ASP A 158 14.21 6.69 4.57
CA ASP A 158 13.68 7.93 3.98
C ASP A 158 13.61 7.84 2.45
N GLN A 159 14.56 7.14 1.84
CA GLN A 159 14.61 6.85 0.40
C GLN A 159 14.90 5.38 0.14
N ILE A 160 14.24 4.83 -0.86
CA ILE A 160 14.42 3.45 -1.33
C ILE A 160 14.76 3.50 -2.82
N GLN A 161 15.80 2.79 -3.25
CA GLN A 161 16.12 2.71 -4.67
C GLN A 161 15.10 1.81 -5.36
N VAL A 162 14.62 2.19 -6.55
CA VAL A 162 13.68 1.36 -7.32
C VAL A 162 14.27 -0.03 -7.60
N GLY A 163 15.59 -0.12 -7.79
CA GLY A 163 16.30 -1.40 -7.98
C GLY A 163 16.24 -2.36 -6.79
N ASP A 164 15.95 -1.87 -5.58
CA ASP A 164 15.76 -2.70 -4.39
C ASP A 164 14.30 -3.20 -4.26
N LEU A 165 13.39 -2.71 -5.12
CA LEU A 165 11.96 -3.01 -5.09
C LEU A 165 11.51 -3.98 -6.18
N VAL A 166 12.30 -4.16 -7.25
CA VAL A 166 11.88 -4.88 -8.47
C VAL A 166 12.62 -6.18 -8.70
#